data_AF-A0A352PM95-F1
#
_entry.id   AF-A0A352PM95-F1
#
_cell.length_a   1.000
_cell.length_b   1.000
_cell.length_c   1.000
_cell.angle_alpha   90.00
_cell.angle_beta   90.00
_cell.angle_gamma   90.00
#
_symmetry.space_group_name_H-M   'P 1'
#
loop_
_entity.id
_entity.type
_entity.pdbx_description
1 polymer ?
#
loop_
_entity_poly.entity_id
_entity_poly.type
_entity_poly.pdbx_seq_one_letter_code
_entity_poly.pdbx_strand_id
1 'polypeptide(L)'
;MKEYLKEKEGLTPLLAQEEAARCLLCLDAPCSKACPAQTDPAKFIRSIRFLNYDGAIDVIRINNPLGGICARVCPTEKYCQKGCIRAGLDRPIDIGALQRFITDYEESSSYKALEPAKEKKDRVAIIGSGPAGLTAANFLARNGYQVTIFEKHKKAGGYLTYGIPSYRLPNEVVEKEIKHTLDLGVKIVYEQEFGKDISLDSLFVEGFKAIILATGYDSPRMIPAFLNNPYVETAVDFLSRVKNCDGKVALPDNILVIGGGDVAMDVATTAKVLGVKEVTCVVREDKEHLPASKKEFSEALEENVSVITGFNVKEVHENKVTFVGSNENITLNYQADKIVLAIGQKPSELPLNIEFDKDNLPVKNYQTEIKGLFACGDITDGDKTVVSAIKKGKEAAIEVMKFLEEKQNG
;
A
#
# COMPACT_ATOMS: atom_id res chain seq x y z
N MET A 1 -26.67 -2.13 -2.28
CA MET A 1 -25.67 -2.01 -3.35
C MET A 1 -24.55 -1.15 -2.80
N LYS A 2 -23.29 -1.58 -2.90
CA LYS A 2 -22.13 -0.83 -2.39
C LYS A 2 -21.99 0.44 -3.24
N GLU A 3 -21.73 1.58 -2.60
CA GLU A 3 -21.48 2.85 -3.29
C GLU A 3 -19.97 3.08 -3.38
N TYR A 4 -19.46 3.50 -4.54
CA TYR A 4 -18.01 3.60 -4.76
C TYR A 4 -17.28 4.51 -3.76
N LEU A 5 -17.92 5.59 -3.34
CA LEU A 5 -17.34 6.57 -2.41
C LEU A 5 -17.64 6.25 -0.93
N LYS A 6 -18.44 5.23 -0.65
CA LYS A 6 -18.84 4.89 0.70
C LYS A 6 -18.02 3.73 1.24
N GLU A 7 -17.13 4.02 2.19
CA GLU A 7 -16.44 2.98 2.93
C GLU A 7 -17.38 2.26 3.92
N LYS A 8 -17.00 1.04 4.32
CA LYS A 8 -17.73 0.29 5.36
C LYS A 8 -17.75 1.08 6.66
N GLU A 9 -18.82 1.02 7.44
CA GLU A 9 -18.89 1.71 8.74
C GLU A 9 -17.86 1.14 9.74
N GLY A 10 -17.28 2.03 10.55
CA GLY A 10 -16.36 1.68 11.63
C GLY A 10 -17.09 1.20 12.89
N LEU A 11 -16.34 0.82 13.93
CA LEU A 11 -16.93 0.46 15.23
C LEU A 11 -17.44 1.73 15.93
N THR A 12 -18.62 1.64 16.52
CA THR A 12 -19.08 2.63 17.50
C THR A 12 -18.28 2.50 18.79
N PRO A 13 -18.25 3.52 19.68
CA PRO A 13 -17.58 3.42 20.97
C PRO A 13 -17.99 2.18 21.78
N LEU A 14 -19.29 1.85 21.79
CA LEU A 14 -19.81 0.66 22.45
C LEU A 14 -19.22 -0.64 21.86
N LEU A 15 -19.30 -0.80 20.53
CA LEU A 15 -18.79 -2.00 19.85
C LEU A 15 -17.26 -2.12 19.97
N ALA A 16 -16.55 -0.99 19.95
CA ALA A 16 -15.10 -0.96 20.19
C ALA A 16 -14.75 -1.42 21.60
N GLN A 17 -15.52 -1.02 22.63
CA GLN A 17 -15.33 -1.50 23.98
C GLN A 17 -15.63 -3.00 24.12
N GLU A 18 -16.71 -3.50 23.50
CA GLU A 18 -17.04 -4.93 23.51
C GLU A 18 -15.93 -5.77 22.86
N GLU A 19 -15.43 -5.33 21.71
CA GLU A 19 -14.35 -6.03 21.01
C GLU A 19 -13.02 -5.95 21.77
N ALA A 20 -12.70 -4.80 22.38
CA ALA A 20 -11.53 -4.65 23.23
C ALA A 20 -11.63 -5.51 24.51
N ALA A 21 -12.83 -5.67 25.08
CA ALA A 21 -13.09 -6.51 26.24
C ALA A 21 -12.89 -8.01 25.94
N ARG A 22 -13.11 -8.45 24.68
CA ARG A 22 -12.74 -9.81 24.24
C ARG A 22 -11.23 -10.05 24.26
N CYS A 23 -10.39 -9.01 24.18
CA CYS A 23 -8.94 -9.21 24.16
C CYS A 23 -8.43 -9.85 25.46
N LEU A 24 -7.61 -10.89 25.34
CA LEU A 24 -7.04 -11.63 26.48
C LEU A 24 -5.90 -10.88 27.19
N LEU A 25 -5.46 -9.74 26.65
CA LEU A 25 -4.32 -8.95 27.16
C LEU A 25 -3.09 -9.82 27.41
N CYS A 26 -2.72 -10.63 26.41
CA CYS A 26 -1.58 -11.54 26.48
C CYS A 26 -0.30 -10.79 26.88
N LEU A 27 0.45 -11.32 27.85
CA LEU A 27 1.71 -10.71 28.33
C LEU A 27 2.76 -10.67 27.22
N ASP A 28 3.01 -11.81 26.57
CA ASP A 28 3.91 -11.94 25.43
C ASP A 28 3.12 -12.03 24.13
N ALA A 29 2.53 -10.90 23.71
CA ALA A 29 1.48 -10.89 22.72
C ALA A 29 1.97 -11.28 21.29
N PRO A 30 1.56 -12.45 20.75
CA PRO A 30 1.96 -12.86 19.41
C PRO A 30 1.44 -11.94 18.30
N CYS A 31 0.29 -11.29 18.50
CA CYS A 31 -0.23 -10.30 17.56
C CYS A 31 0.68 -9.07 17.41
N SER A 32 1.33 -8.62 18.50
CA SER A 32 2.30 -7.52 18.47
C SER A 32 3.60 -7.91 17.77
N LYS A 33 4.07 -9.14 17.96
CA LYS A 33 5.24 -9.68 17.23
C LYS A 33 4.97 -9.87 15.74
N ALA A 34 3.73 -10.21 15.39
CA ALA A 34 3.33 -10.47 14.00
C ALA A 34 3.10 -9.22 13.16
N CYS A 35 3.02 -8.02 13.77
CA CYS A 35 2.81 -6.77 13.05
C CYS A 35 4.13 -6.27 12.43
N PRO A 36 4.26 -6.16 11.08
CA PRO A 36 5.50 -5.73 10.46
C PRO A 36 5.95 -4.33 10.89
N ALA A 37 5.01 -3.40 11.04
CA ALA A 37 5.28 -2.03 11.49
C ALA A 37 5.59 -1.93 12.99
N GLN A 38 5.44 -3.00 13.78
CA GLN A 38 5.64 -3.02 15.23
C GLN A 38 4.71 -2.04 15.98
N THR A 39 3.46 -1.91 15.53
CA THR A 39 2.41 -1.02 16.10
C THR A 39 1.92 -1.42 17.50
N ASP A 40 2.26 -2.61 17.98
CA ASP A 40 1.86 -3.15 19.29
C ASP A 40 0.32 -3.16 19.58
N PRO A 41 -0.45 -4.04 18.89
CA PRO A 41 -1.88 -4.27 19.16
C PRO A 41 -2.22 -4.55 20.60
N ALA A 42 -1.41 -5.32 21.32
CA ALA A 42 -1.70 -5.62 22.71
C ALA A 42 -1.76 -4.35 23.57
N LYS A 43 -0.82 -3.43 23.36
CA LYS A 43 -0.75 -2.19 24.13
C LYS A 43 -1.87 -1.22 23.74
N PHE A 44 -2.13 -0.96 22.45
CA PHE A 44 -3.20 -0.03 22.10
C PHE A 44 -4.59 -0.58 22.43
N ILE A 45 -4.83 -1.89 22.29
CA ILE A 45 -6.12 -2.50 22.66
C ILE A 45 -6.33 -2.44 24.17
N ARG A 46 -5.26 -2.60 24.96
CA ARG A 46 -5.30 -2.38 26.41
C ARG A 46 -5.71 -0.94 26.71
N SER A 47 -5.13 0.04 26.03
CA SER A 47 -5.50 1.45 26.18
C SER A 47 -6.98 1.69 25.84
N ILE A 48 -7.49 1.11 24.74
CA ILE A 48 -8.92 1.16 24.39
C ILE A 48 -9.79 0.60 25.51
N ARG A 49 -9.45 -0.59 26.03
CA ARG A 49 -10.22 -1.29 27.07
C ARG A 49 -10.32 -0.50 28.38
N PHE A 50 -9.34 0.35 28.67
CA PHE A 50 -9.33 1.22 29.84
C PHE A 50 -9.68 2.68 29.51
N LEU A 51 -10.33 2.93 28.36
CA LEU A 51 -10.80 4.25 27.92
C LEU A 51 -9.69 5.30 27.79
N ASN A 52 -8.44 4.87 27.62
CA ASN A 52 -7.31 5.76 27.36
C ASN A 52 -7.07 5.84 25.85
N TYR A 53 -7.88 6.63 25.14
CA TYR A 53 -7.79 6.73 23.69
C TYR A 53 -6.53 7.47 23.23
N ASP A 54 -6.13 8.54 23.92
CA ASP A 54 -4.90 9.28 23.62
C ASP A 54 -3.66 8.37 23.71
N GLY A 55 -3.56 7.58 24.78
CA GLY A 55 -2.50 6.58 24.91
C GLY A 55 -2.60 5.42 23.89
N ALA A 56 -3.75 5.18 23.27
CA ALA A 56 -3.86 4.25 22.15
C ALA A 56 -3.34 4.89 20.85
N ILE A 57 -3.64 6.17 20.62
CA ILE A 57 -3.15 6.96 19.49
C ILE A 57 -1.62 6.98 19.51
N ASP A 58 -1.00 7.31 20.65
CA ASP A 58 0.45 7.32 20.82
C ASP A 58 1.09 6.01 20.39
N VAL A 59 0.57 4.89 20.90
CA VAL A 59 1.10 3.56 20.62
C VAL A 59 1.06 3.25 19.13
N ILE A 60 -0.03 3.64 18.45
CA ILE A 60 -0.16 3.45 17.01
C ILE A 60 0.84 4.36 16.27
N ARG A 61 0.81 5.66 16.53
CA ARG A 61 1.52 6.70 15.77
C ARG A 61 3.03 6.64 15.93
N ILE A 62 3.55 6.20 17.08
CA ILE A 62 4.99 6.09 17.32
C ILE A 62 5.68 5.20 16.27
N ASN A 63 5.04 4.09 15.90
CA ASN A 63 5.62 3.10 14.99
C ASN A 63 4.94 3.06 13.61
N ASN A 64 3.67 3.47 13.53
CA ASN A 64 2.88 3.45 12.32
C ASN A 64 2.31 4.85 12.04
N PRO A 65 3.06 5.71 11.33
CA PRO A 65 2.60 7.05 11.02
C PRO A 65 1.39 7.07 10.08
N LEU A 66 1.13 5.98 9.34
CA LEU A 66 -0.02 5.83 8.44
C LEU A 66 -1.09 4.91 9.05
N GLY A 67 -1.34 5.08 10.35
CA GLY A 67 -2.20 4.20 11.15
C GLY A 67 -3.62 4.07 10.59
N GLY A 68 -4.25 5.17 10.18
CA GLY A 68 -5.61 5.20 9.64
C GLY A 68 -5.72 4.50 8.28
N ILE A 69 -4.67 4.57 7.46
CA ILE A 69 -4.57 3.81 6.21
C ILE A 69 -4.43 2.31 6.51
N CYS A 70 -3.47 1.92 7.35
CA CYS A 70 -3.28 0.52 7.72
C CYS A 70 -4.52 -0.11 8.34
N ALA A 71 -5.28 0.65 9.12
CA ALA A 71 -6.51 0.17 9.73
C ALA A 71 -7.58 -0.26 8.71
N ARG A 72 -7.52 0.29 7.49
CA ARG A 72 -8.46 0.01 6.39
C ARG A 72 -7.97 -1.06 5.43
N VAL A 73 -6.68 -1.03 5.09
CA VAL A 73 -6.14 -1.82 3.96
C VAL A 73 -5.21 -2.96 4.37
N CYS A 74 -4.79 -3.04 5.64
CA CYS A 74 -3.88 -4.11 6.06
C CYS A 74 -4.59 -5.47 5.99
N PRO A 75 -3.99 -6.50 5.36
CA PRO A 75 -4.50 -7.86 5.40
C PRO A 75 -4.13 -8.49 6.75
N THR A 76 -4.89 -8.13 7.79
CA THR A 76 -4.61 -8.50 9.18
C THR A 76 -4.59 -10.02 9.40
N GLU A 77 -5.31 -10.78 8.58
CA GLU A 77 -5.33 -12.24 8.55
C GLU A 77 -4.01 -12.87 8.05
N LYS A 78 -3.13 -12.08 7.41
CA LYS A 78 -1.76 -12.48 7.09
C LYS A 78 -0.78 -12.17 8.24
N TYR A 79 -1.15 -11.28 9.17
CA TYR A 79 -0.28 -10.71 10.20
C TYR A 79 -0.84 -10.78 11.64
N CYS A 80 -1.27 -9.65 12.20
CA CYS A 80 -1.59 -9.52 13.63
C CYS A 80 -2.78 -10.39 14.06
N GLN A 81 -3.80 -10.54 13.21
CA GLN A 81 -4.95 -11.41 13.51
C GLN A 81 -4.60 -12.89 13.36
N LYS A 82 -3.68 -13.24 12.45
CA LYS A 82 -3.11 -14.59 12.37
C LYS A 82 -2.39 -14.99 13.66
N GLY A 83 -1.62 -14.05 14.21
CA GLY A 83 -0.90 -14.26 15.47
C GLY A 83 -1.80 -14.26 16.71
N CYS A 84 -3.06 -13.82 16.63
CA CYS A 84 -3.93 -13.71 17.80
C CYS A 84 -4.26 -15.09 18.39
N ILE A 85 -4.06 -15.27 19.70
CA ILE A 85 -4.39 -16.55 20.39
C ILE A 85 -5.87 -16.93 20.22
N ARG A 86 -6.78 -15.96 20.15
CA ARG A 86 -8.21 -16.23 19.93
C ARG A 86 -8.52 -16.83 18.55
N ALA A 87 -7.61 -16.72 17.58
CA ALA A 87 -7.79 -17.35 16.26
C ALA A 87 -7.92 -18.87 16.35
N GLY A 88 -7.35 -19.50 17.39
CA GLY A 88 -7.50 -20.94 17.66
C GLY A 88 -8.59 -21.30 18.67
N LEU A 89 -9.31 -20.32 19.22
CA LEU A 89 -10.36 -20.53 20.22
C LEU A 89 -11.75 -20.27 19.64
N ASP A 90 -11.93 -19.11 19.01
CA ASP A 90 -13.18 -18.72 18.38
C ASP A 90 -12.93 -17.90 17.10
N ARG A 91 -12.80 -16.58 17.22
CA ARG A 91 -12.41 -15.67 16.14
C ARG A 91 -11.35 -14.72 16.69
N PRO A 92 -10.36 -14.33 15.86
CA PRO A 92 -9.38 -13.34 16.28
C PRO A 92 -10.07 -12.03 16.69
N ILE A 93 -9.39 -11.25 17.51
CA ILE A 93 -9.80 -9.86 17.77
C ILE A 93 -9.76 -9.09 16.45
N ASP A 94 -10.76 -8.25 16.19
CA ASP A 94 -10.75 -7.35 15.04
C ASP A 94 -9.81 -6.17 15.27
N ILE A 95 -8.50 -6.46 15.17
CA ILE A 95 -7.43 -5.50 15.43
C ILE A 95 -7.50 -4.33 14.44
N GLY A 96 -7.83 -4.60 13.19
CA GLY A 96 -7.98 -3.57 12.16
C GLY A 96 -9.11 -2.60 12.49
N ALA A 97 -10.27 -3.11 12.89
CA ALA A 97 -11.41 -2.27 13.26
C ALA A 97 -11.16 -1.47 14.55
N LEU A 98 -10.47 -2.04 15.54
CA LEU A 98 -10.06 -1.30 16.75
C LEU A 98 -9.03 -0.20 16.43
N GLN A 99 -8.07 -0.47 15.55
CA GLN A 99 -7.12 0.55 15.08
C GLN A 99 -7.86 1.66 14.32
N ARG A 100 -8.85 1.31 13.50
CA ARG A 100 -9.68 2.27 12.77
C ARG A 100 -10.46 3.15 13.72
N PHE A 101 -11.13 2.56 14.71
CA PHE A 101 -11.86 3.33 15.73
C PHE A 101 -10.99 4.40 16.39
N ILE A 102 -9.75 4.06 16.76
CA ILE A 102 -8.85 5.02 17.42
C ILE A 102 -8.32 6.08 16.45
N THR A 103 -7.98 5.69 15.24
CA THR A 103 -7.46 6.65 14.23
C THR A 103 -8.56 7.58 13.71
N ASP A 104 -9.81 7.12 13.63
CA ASP A 104 -10.96 7.96 13.32
C ASP A 104 -11.32 8.86 14.52
N TYR A 105 -11.18 8.38 15.77
CA TYR A 105 -11.38 9.20 16.97
C TYR A 105 -10.37 10.34 17.07
N GLU A 106 -9.10 10.09 16.73
CA GLU A 106 -8.04 11.12 16.69
C GLU A 106 -8.46 12.34 15.86
N GLU A 107 -9.18 12.13 14.75
CA GLU A 107 -9.64 13.23 13.89
C GLU A 107 -10.64 14.17 14.57
N SER A 108 -11.46 13.62 15.47
CA SER A 108 -12.42 14.40 16.26
C SER A 108 -11.81 14.99 17.53
N SER A 109 -10.58 14.60 17.86
CA SER A 109 -9.84 15.02 19.03
C SER A 109 -8.91 16.20 18.70
N SER A 110 -8.58 17.01 19.71
CA SER A 110 -7.49 18.00 19.61
C SER A 110 -6.11 17.39 19.89
N TYR A 111 -6.05 16.10 20.23
CA TYR A 111 -4.82 15.42 20.61
C TYR A 111 -3.90 15.20 19.42
N LYS A 112 -2.61 15.51 19.58
CA LYS A 112 -1.57 15.23 18.59
C LYS A 112 -0.48 14.37 19.24
N ALA A 113 -0.28 13.16 18.73
CA ALA A 113 0.70 12.23 19.26
C ALA A 113 2.15 12.56 18.87
N LEU A 114 2.35 13.24 17.73
CA LEU A 114 3.67 13.50 17.16
C LEU A 114 3.93 15.01 17.12
N GLU A 115 5.09 15.41 17.63
CA GLU A 115 5.55 16.80 17.60
C GLU A 115 6.85 16.92 16.78
N PRO A 116 7.07 18.07 16.14
CA PRO A 116 8.32 18.33 15.43
C PRO A 116 9.49 18.39 16.42
N ALA A 117 10.61 17.79 16.04
CA ALA A 117 11.84 17.86 16.82
C ALA A 117 12.64 19.13 16.49
N LYS A 118 13.62 19.45 17.35
CA LYS A 118 14.54 20.56 17.11
C LYS A 118 15.38 20.29 15.86
N GLU A 119 15.42 21.25 14.95
CA GLU A 119 16.08 21.11 13.66
C GLU A 119 17.59 20.86 13.78
N LYS A 120 18.06 19.84 13.04
CA LYS A 120 19.45 19.54 12.72
C LYS A 120 19.84 20.25 11.41
N LYS A 121 21.14 20.34 11.15
CA LYS A 121 21.68 20.96 9.92
C LYS A 121 21.58 20.05 8.68
N ASP A 122 21.54 18.73 8.87
CA ASP A 122 21.59 17.78 7.76
C ASP A 122 20.24 17.67 7.05
N ARG A 123 20.31 17.73 5.70
CA ARG A 123 19.17 17.59 4.80
C ARG A 123 19.14 16.20 4.18
N VAL A 124 17.95 15.62 4.08
CA VAL A 124 17.70 14.32 3.44
C VAL A 124 16.66 14.47 2.33
N ALA A 125 16.98 13.96 1.15
CA ALA A 125 16.04 13.87 0.03
C ALA A 125 15.38 12.49 0.01
N ILE A 126 14.09 12.43 -0.31
CA ILE A 126 13.35 11.19 -0.51
C ILE A 126 12.69 11.28 -1.88
N ILE A 127 12.87 10.27 -2.72
CA ILE A 127 12.31 10.22 -4.06
C ILE A 127 11.13 9.23 -4.02
N GLY A 128 9.92 9.75 -4.18
CA GLY A 128 8.66 9.00 -4.09
C GLY A 128 7.92 9.26 -2.77
N SER A 129 6.63 9.63 -2.87
CA SER A 129 5.75 9.92 -1.74
C SER A 129 4.82 8.76 -1.35
N GLY A 130 5.20 7.53 -1.72
CA GLY A 130 4.47 6.32 -1.30
C GLY A 130 4.58 6.04 0.21
N PRO A 131 3.98 4.94 0.70
CA PRO A 131 3.98 4.61 2.13
C PRO A 131 5.38 4.54 2.76
N ALA A 132 6.36 3.99 2.03
CA ALA A 132 7.74 3.89 2.49
C ALA A 132 8.40 5.26 2.62
N GLY A 133 8.25 6.13 1.61
CA GLY A 133 8.79 7.48 1.61
C GLY A 133 8.19 8.38 2.69
N LEU A 134 6.85 8.37 2.81
CA LEU A 134 6.14 9.12 3.88
C LEU A 134 6.57 8.65 5.28
N THR A 135 6.70 7.34 5.47
CA THR A 135 7.17 6.80 6.76
C THR A 135 8.61 7.21 7.05
N ALA A 136 9.52 7.06 6.07
CA ALA A 136 10.90 7.47 6.25
C ALA A 136 11.01 8.97 6.58
N ALA A 137 10.23 9.80 5.88
CA ALA A 137 10.16 11.24 6.15
C ALA A 137 9.69 11.56 7.57
N ASN A 138 8.62 10.90 8.02
CA ASN A 138 8.07 11.06 9.35
C ASN A 138 9.12 10.73 10.43
N PHE A 139 9.81 9.59 10.30
CA PHE A 139 10.85 9.17 11.25
C PHE A 139 12.05 10.12 11.26
N LEU A 140 12.52 10.57 10.10
CA LEU A 140 13.64 11.51 10.00
C LEU A 140 13.27 12.89 10.59
N ALA A 141 12.08 13.42 10.27
CA ALA A 141 11.61 14.71 10.78
C ALA A 141 11.46 14.70 12.32
N ARG A 142 10.94 13.61 12.89
CA ARG A 142 10.85 13.41 14.35
C ARG A 142 12.21 13.32 15.05
N ASN A 143 13.29 13.12 14.30
CA ASN A 143 14.66 13.14 14.81
C ASN A 143 15.42 14.42 14.42
N GLY A 144 14.70 15.43 13.93
CA GLY A 144 15.18 16.78 13.65
C GLY A 144 15.78 16.98 12.27
N TYR A 145 15.80 15.98 11.39
CA TYR A 145 16.37 16.13 10.05
C TYR A 145 15.44 16.94 9.13
N GLN A 146 16.03 17.76 8.26
CA GLN A 146 15.28 18.51 7.26
C GLN A 146 15.01 17.61 6.05
N VAL A 147 13.75 17.23 5.86
CA VAL A 147 13.36 16.27 4.82
C VAL A 147 12.62 16.96 3.68
N THR A 148 12.99 16.61 2.45
CA THR A 148 12.25 16.98 1.23
C THR A 148 11.92 15.73 0.44
N ILE A 149 10.63 15.50 0.18
CA ILE A 149 10.13 14.45 -0.70
C ILE A 149 9.95 15.02 -2.09
N PHE A 150 10.45 14.33 -3.11
CA PHE A 150 10.24 14.64 -4.52
C PHE A 150 9.25 13.62 -5.09
N GLU A 151 8.13 14.10 -5.63
CA GLU A 151 7.04 13.28 -6.14
C GLU A 151 6.82 13.55 -7.64
N LYS A 152 6.74 12.49 -8.44
CA LYS A 152 6.52 12.55 -9.89
C LYS A 152 5.13 13.07 -10.24
N HIS A 153 4.12 12.76 -9.43
CA HIS A 153 2.72 13.09 -9.70
C HIS A 153 2.28 14.39 -9.02
N LYS A 154 1.05 14.83 -9.32
CA LYS A 154 0.42 16.04 -8.77
C LYS A 154 -0.08 15.89 -7.33
N LYS A 155 -0.27 14.66 -6.86
CA LYS A 155 -0.69 14.34 -5.49
C LYS A 155 0.26 13.34 -4.88
N ALA A 156 0.47 13.47 -3.57
CA ALA A 156 1.28 12.53 -2.81
C ALA A 156 0.50 11.27 -2.44
N GLY A 157 1.21 10.22 -2.01
CA GLY A 157 0.64 8.98 -1.47
C GLY A 157 0.84 7.75 -2.35
N GLY A 158 1.31 7.91 -3.59
CA GLY A 158 1.52 6.79 -4.53
C GLY A 158 0.25 5.95 -4.71
N TYR A 159 0.35 4.61 -4.62
CA TYR A 159 -0.80 3.72 -4.75
C TYR A 159 -1.90 3.92 -3.69
N LEU A 160 -1.61 4.57 -2.56
CA LEU A 160 -2.65 4.96 -1.60
C LEU A 160 -3.68 5.90 -2.25
N THR A 161 -3.17 6.85 -3.05
CA THR A 161 -3.98 7.88 -3.73
C THR A 161 -4.46 7.41 -5.10
N TYR A 162 -3.67 6.60 -5.81
CA TYR A 162 -3.97 6.24 -7.20
C TYR A 162 -4.41 4.79 -7.41
N GLY A 163 -4.09 3.87 -6.50
CA GLY A 163 -4.31 2.43 -6.71
C GLY A 163 -5.49 1.84 -5.95
N ILE A 164 -5.65 2.20 -4.68
CA ILE A 164 -6.64 1.53 -3.80
C ILE A 164 -8.03 2.16 -3.98
N PRO A 165 -9.10 1.40 -4.28
CA PRO A 165 -10.45 1.97 -4.48
C PRO A 165 -10.99 2.79 -3.29
N SER A 166 -11.81 3.81 -3.58
CA SER A 166 -12.33 4.74 -2.56
C SER A 166 -13.20 4.09 -1.48
N TYR A 167 -13.94 3.03 -1.81
CA TYR A 167 -14.73 2.27 -0.82
C TYR A 167 -13.86 1.46 0.16
N ARG A 168 -12.58 1.24 -0.16
CA ARG A 168 -11.60 0.64 0.75
C ARG A 168 -10.77 1.70 1.47
N LEU A 169 -10.34 2.71 0.74
CA LEU A 169 -9.49 3.77 1.25
C LEU A 169 -9.90 5.13 0.67
N PRO A 170 -10.72 5.91 1.41
CA PRO A 170 -11.11 7.25 1.00
C PRO A 170 -9.91 8.17 0.86
N ASN A 171 -9.98 9.09 -0.13
CA ASN A 171 -8.93 10.08 -0.36
C ASN A 171 -8.69 10.98 0.85
N GLU A 172 -9.75 11.34 1.57
CA GLU A 172 -9.66 12.18 2.77
C GLU A 172 -8.75 11.56 3.84
N VAL A 173 -8.80 10.24 4.02
CA VAL A 173 -7.94 9.52 4.98
C VAL A 173 -6.48 9.62 4.55
N VAL A 174 -6.20 9.47 3.24
CA VAL A 174 -4.85 9.57 2.70
C VAL A 174 -4.29 10.98 2.86
N GLU A 175 -5.08 11.99 2.51
CA GLU A 175 -4.70 13.40 2.61
C GLU A 175 -4.42 13.80 4.07
N LYS A 176 -5.21 13.31 5.02
CA LYS A 176 -4.98 13.52 6.46
C LYS A 176 -3.66 12.91 6.94
N GLU A 177 -3.37 11.67 6.55
CA GLU A 177 -2.11 11.03 6.96
C GLU A 177 -0.87 11.69 6.34
N ILE A 178 -0.99 12.19 5.11
CA ILE A 178 0.06 13.01 4.49
C ILE A 178 0.21 14.31 5.27
N LYS A 179 -0.91 14.96 5.65
CA LYS A 179 -0.89 16.20 6.45
C LYS A 179 -0.18 16.01 7.79
N HIS A 180 -0.39 14.89 8.50
CA HIS A 180 0.36 14.59 9.73
C HIS A 180 1.88 14.58 9.51
N THR A 181 2.33 14.10 8.35
CA THR A 181 3.76 14.13 7.99
C THR A 181 4.23 15.55 7.66
N LEU A 182 3.40 16.35 6.98
CA LEU A 182 3.70 17.76 6.68
C LEU A 182 3.75 18.63 7.94
N ASP A 183 2.88 18.37 8.92
CA ASP A 183 2.83 19.06 10.22
C ASP A 183 4.15 18.91 11.01
N LEU A 184 4.98 17.90 10.68
CA LEU A 184 6.32 17.71 11.24
C LEU A 184 7.41 18.55 10.54
N GLY A 185 7.04 19.38 9.55
CA GLY A 185 7.96 20.23 8.78
C GLY A 185 8.54 19.58 7.52
N VAL A 186 8.05 18.40 7.13
CA VAL A 186 8.44 17.75 5.86
C VAL A 186 7.92 18.56 4.68
N LYS A 187 8.76 18.76 3.66
CA LYS A 187 8.39 19.42 2.40
C LYS A 187 8.15 18.39 1.31
N ILE A 188 7.15 18.61 0.46
CA ILE A 188 6.92 17.80 -0.74
C ILE A 188 7.00 18.71 -1.97
N VAL A 189 7.82 18.34 -2.94
CA VAL A 189 7.93 18.99 -4.24
C VAL A 189 7.33 18.06 -5.28
N TYR A 190 6.23 18.49 -5.88
CA TYR A 190 5.47 17.72 -6.87
C TYR A 190 6.01 17.91 -8.29
N GLU A 191 5.59 17.02 -9.19
CA GLU A 191 5.97 17.04 -10.61
C GLU A 191 7.49 17.05 -10.79
N GLN A 192 8.19 16.22 -10.01
CA GLN A 192 9.64 16.01 -10.08
C GLN A 192 9.93 14.53 -10.34
N GLU A 193 10.25 14.19 -11.60
CA GLU A 193 10.59 12.83 -12.00
C GLU A 193 12.10 12.58 -11.92
N PHE A 194 12.49 11.55 -11.17
CA PHE A 194 13.88 11.14 -11.06
C PHE A 194 14.42 10.60 -12.39
N GLY A 195 15.51 11.18 -12.87
CA GLY A 195 16.11 10.92 -14.18
C GLY A 195 15.66 11.85 -15.30
N LYS A 196 14.65 12.69 -15.07
CA LYS A 196 14.24 13.75 -16.01
C LYS A 196 14.44 15.13 -15.42
N ASP A 197 13.80 15.40 -14.29
CA ASP A 197 13.80 16.72 -13.63
C ASP A 197 14.88 16.80 -12.55
N ILE A 198 15.09 15.70 -11.82
CA ILE A 198 16.10 15.60 -10.75
C ILE A 198 17.05 14.43 -10.98
N SER A 199 18.32 14.61 -10.60
CA SER A 199 19.36 13.58 -10.63
C SER A 199 20.05 13.45 -9.26
N LEU A 200 20.75 12.34 -9.01
CA LEU A 200 21.51 12.18 -7.75
C LEU A 200 22.53 13.30 -7.56
N ASP A 201 23.27 13.63 -8.62
CA ASP A 201 24.29 14.67 -8.58
C ASP A 201 23.68 16.03 -8.25
N SER A 202 22.53 16.37 -8.86
CA SER A 202 21.83 17.62 -8.56
C SER A 202 21.43 17.72 -7.08
N LEU A 203 20.93 16.63 -6.50
CA LEU A 203 20.51 16.58 -5.09
C LEU A 203 21.72 16.68 -4.14
N PHE A 204 22.82 15.99 -4.45
CA PHE A 204 24.04 16.13 -3.65
C PHE A 204 24.63 17.55 -3.74
N VAL A 205 24.60 18.18 -4.92
CA VAL A 205 25.03 19.58 -5.13
C VAL A 205 24.16 20.57 -4.36
N GLU A 206 22.84 20.35 -4.30
CA GLU A 206 21.92 21.14 -3.47
C GLU A 206 22.15 21.01 -1.95
N GLY A 207 23.02 20.08 -1.55
CA GLY A 207 23.46 19.91 -0.16
C GLY A 207 22.73 18.83 0.61
N PHE A 208 21.93 17.97 -0.05
CA PHE A 208 21.38 16.77 0.58
C PHE A 208 22.51 15.80 0.94
N LYS A 209 22.56 15.33 2.19
CA LYS A 209 23.63 14.46 2.70
C LYS A 209 23.36 12.98 2.50
N ALA A 210 22.10 12.63 2.37
CA ALA A 210 21.60 11.30 2.07
C ALA A 210 20.34 11.41 1.20
N ILE A 211 20.11 10.38 0.38
CA ILE A 211 18.98 10.26 -0.53
C ILE A 211 18.32 8.89 -0.28
N ILE A 212 16.99 8.83 -0.17
CA ILE A 212 16.23 7.58 -0.10
C ILE A 212 15.38 7.43 -1.36
N LEU A 213 15.61 6.37 -2.14
CA LEU A 213 14.75 5.94 -3.24
C LEU A 213 13.57 5.12 -2.70
N ALA A 214 12.36 5.65 -2.86
CA ALA A 214 11.10 5.04 -2.45
C ALA A 214 10.04 5.11 -3.56
N THR A 215 10.48 4.97 -4.82
CA THR A 215 9.62 5.05 -6.02
C THR A 215 8.68 3.86 -6.18
N GLY A 216 8.99 2.72 -5.56
CA GLY A 216 8.20 1.49 -5.67
C GLY A 216 8.22 0.89 -7.08
N TYR A 217 7.21 0.10 -7.40
CA TYR A 217 6.98 -0.43 -8.75
C TYR A 217 5.91 0.40 -9.46
N ASP A 218 6.33 1.26 -10.37
CA ASP A 218 5.46 2.24 -11.05
C ASP A 218 5.10 1.85 -12.50
N SER A 219 5.68 0.75 -13.01
CA SER A 219 5.42 0.26 -14.37
C SER A 219 4.60 -1.04 -14.37
N PRO A 220 3.51 -1.15 -15.15
CA PRO A 220 2.73 -2.38 -15.25
C PRO A 220 3.49 -3.45 -16.05
N ARG A 221 3.26 -4.73 -15.72
CA ARG A 221 3.67 -5.83 -16.58
C ARG A 221 2.69 -5.99 -17.74
N MET A 222 3.23 -6.28 -18.91
CA MET A 222 2.47 -6.50 -20.14
C MET A 222 2.85 -7.85 -20.75
N ILE A 223 1.85 -8.59 -21.21
CA ILE A 223 2.06 -9.76 -22.06
C ILE A 223 2.15 -9.25 -23.52
N PRO A 224 3.17 -9.66 -24.30
CA PRO A 224 3.38 -9.15 -25.66
C PRO A 224 2.16 -9.21 -26.57
N ALA A 225 1.34 -10.26 -26.44
CA ALA A 225 0.11 -10.45 -27.22
C ALA A 225 -0.96 -9.34 -27.02
N PHE A 226 -0.89 -8.59 -25.93
CA PHE A 226 -1.81 -7.47 -25.66
C PHE A 226 -1.21 -6.10 -25.95
N LEU A 227 0.06 -6.01 -26.39
CA LEU A 227 0.68 -4.73 -26.72
C LEU A 227 -0.09 -4.03 -27.85
N ASN A 228 -0.35 -2.73 -27.68
CA ASN A 228 -1.08 -1.87 -28.62
C ASN A 228 -2.52 -2.31 -28.93
N ASN A 229 -3.13 -3.15 -28.09
CA ASN A 229 -4.51 -3.56 -28.26
C ASN A 229 -5.47 -2.50 -27.67
N PRO A 230 -6.40 -1.91 -28.46
CA PRO A 230 -7.28 -0.83 -28.00
C PRO A 230 -8.30 -1.26 -26.94
N TYR A 231 -8.61 -2.57 -26.86
CA TYR A 231 -9.54 -3.12 -25.88
C TYR A 231 -8.89 -3.36 -24.52
N VAL A 232 -7.57 -3.18 -24.42
CA VAL A 232 -6.80 -3.50 -23.22
C VAL A 232 -6.51 -2.24 -22.41
N GLU A 233 -6.56 -2.37 -21.09
CA GLU A 233 -6.08 -1.37 -20.13
C GLU A 233 -5.35 -2.10 -19.00
N THR A 234 -4.36 -1.47 -18.37
CA THR A 234 -3.70 -2.06 -17.22
C THR A 234 -4.54 -1.82 -15.96
N ALA A 235 -4.43 -2.69 -14.97
CA ALA A 235 -5.18 -2.52 -13.72
C ALA A 235 -4.82 -1.21 -12.99
N VAL A 236 -3.55 -0.79 -13.07
CA VAL A 236 -3.08 0.46 -12.47
C VAL A 236 -3.74 1.66 -13.15
N ASP A 237 -3.78 1.68 -14.48
CA ASP A 237 -4.41 2.77 -15.23
C ASP A 237 -5.92 2.80 -14.99
N PHE A 238 -6.58 1.64 -14.99
CA PHE A 238 -8.01 1.52 -14.72
C PHE A 238 -8.37 2.07 -13.34
N LEU A 239 -7.70 1.60 -12.29
CA LEU A 239 -7.98 2.02 -10.91
C LEU A 239 -7.67 3.50 -10.70
N SER A 240 -6.54 3.98 -11.25
CA SER A 240 -6.16 5.40 -11.20
C SER A 240 -7.18 6.30 -11.90
N ARG A 241 -7.64 5.91 -13.10
CA ARG A 241 -8.67 6.65 -13.85
C ARG A 241 -9.99 6.70 -13.08
N VAL A 242 -10.46 5.56 -12.58
CA VAL A 242 -11.70 5.49 -11.80
C VAL A 242 -11.60 6.35 -10.55
N LYS A 243 -10.48 6.25 -9.82
CA LYS A 243 -10.26 6.97 -8.57
C LYS A 243 -10.16 8.47 -8.76
N ASN A 244 -9.48 8.94 -9.80
CA ASN A 244 -9.39 10.36 -10.12
C ASN A 244 -10.72 10.98 -10.58
N CYS A 245 -11.66 10.16 -11.06
CA CYS A 245 -12.99 10.59 -11.47
C CYS A 245 -14.08 10.32 -10.42
N ASP A 246 -13.71 9.93 -9.18
CA ASP A 246 -14.66 9.58 -8.11
C ASP A 246 -15.69 8.53 -8.53
N GLY A 247 -15.30 7.58 -9.38
CA GLY A 247 -16.19 6.56 -9.93
C GLY A 247 -17.09 7.02 -11.08
N LYS A 248 -17.04 8.30 -11.48
CA LYS A 248 -17.83 8.84 -12.61
C LYS A 248 -17.16 8.54 -13.94
N VAL A 249 -17.11 7.25 -14.29
CA VAL A 249 -16.54 6.77 -15.56
C VAL A 249 -17.57 5.98 -16.34
N ALA A 250 -17.56 6.12 -17.66
CA ALA A 250 -18.30 5.23 -18.54
C ALA A 250 -17.55 3.90 -18.64
N LEU A 251 -18.23 2.80 -18.30
CA LEU A 251 -17.72 1.44 -18.42
C LEU A 251 -18.64 0.63 -19.34
N PRO A 252 -18.09 -0.34 -20.08
CA PRO A 252 -18.90 -1.21 -20.92
C PRO A 252 -19.69 -2.23 -20.10
N ASP A 253 -20.54 -3.01 -20.77
CA ASP A 253 -21.38 -4.02 -20.12
C ASP A 253 -20.60 -5.28 -19.70
N ASN A 254 -19.52 -5.63 -20.41
CA ASN A 254 -18.68 -6.80 -20.13
C ASN A 254 -17.18 -6.44 -19.97
N ILE A 255 -16.60 -6.83 -18.83
CA ILE A 255 -15.17 -6.66 -18.54
C ILE A 255 -14.53 -8.01 -18.18
N LEU A 256 -13.43 -8.33 -18.86
CA LEU A 256 -12.54 -9.45 -18.53
C LEU A 256 -11.33 -8.93 -17.74
N VAL A 257 -11.13 -9.45 -16.54
CA VAL A 257 -9.94 -9.17 -15.71
C VAL A 257 -9.00 -10.37 -15.79
N ILE A 258 -7.72 -10.14 -16.06
CA ILE A 258 -6.70 -11.20 -16.12
C ILE A 258 -5.71 -11.00 -14.97
N GLY A 259 -5.77 -11.88 -13.96
CA GLY A 259 -4.90 -11.82 -12.78
C GLY A 259 -5.61 -12.28 -11.50
N GLY A 260 -4.84 -12.78 -10.52
CA GLY A 260 -5.38 -13.38 -9.28
C GLY A 260 -5.05 -12.66 -7.98
N GLY A 261 -4.38 -11.51 -8.03
CA GLY A 261 -3.95 -10.77 -6.86
C GLY A 261 -4.99 -9.79 -6.31
N ASP A 262 -4.62 -9.10 -5.22
CA ASP A 262 -5.43 -8.07 -4.57
C ASP A 262 -5.88 -6.99 -5.58
N VAL A 263 -4.97 -6.53 -6.44
CA VAL A 263 -5.24 -5.56 -7.51
C VAL A 263 -6.31 -6.08 -8.50
N ALA A 264 -6.32 -7.37 -8.83
CA ALA A 264 -7.31 -7.93 -9.74
C ALA A 264 -8.69 -7.98 -9.10
N MET A 265 -8.77 -8.31 -7.81
CA MET A 265 -10.02 -8.29 -7.05
C MET A 265 -10.55 -6.86 -6.90
N ASP A 266 -9.68 -5.87 -6.71
CA ASP A 266 -10.07 -4.46 -6.67
C ASP A 266 -10.63 -3.98 -7.99
N VAL A 267 -10.01 -4.32 -9.13
CA VAL A 267 -10.56 -4.01 -10.46
C VAL A 267 -11.95 -4.65 -10.62
N ALA A 268 -12.06 -5.95 -10.34
CA ALA A 268 -13.29 -6.68 -10.58
C ALA A 268 -14.46 -6.19 -9.71
N THR A 269 -14.18 -5.96 -8.43
CA THR A 269 -15.15 -5.41 -7.47
C THR A 269 -15.52 -3.99 -7.85
N THR A 270 -14.55 -3.14 -8.21
CA THR A 270 -14.80 -1.76 -8.65
C THR A 270 -15.70 -1.73 -9.88
N ALA A 271 -15.43 -2.57 -10.88
CA ALA A 271 -16.28 -2.67 -12.07
C ALA A 271 -17.73 -3.04 -11.72
N LYS A 272 -17.94 -4.02 -10.84
CA LYS A 272 -19.29 -4.41 -10.37
C LYS A 272 -19.99 -3.29 -9.60
N VAL A 273 -19.30 -2.63 -8.68
CA VAL A 273 -19.81 -1.50 -7.90
C VAL A 273 -20.25 -0.34 -8.80
N LEU A 274 -19.57 -0.14 -9.93
CA LEU A 274 -19.89 0.89 -10.92
C LEU A 274 -20.97 0.45 -11.94
N GLY A 275 -21.56 -0.73 -11.76
CA GLY A 275 -22.73 -1.18 -12.52
C GLY A 275 -22.43 -2.01 -13.77
N VAL A 276 -21.20 -2.50 -13.94
CA VAL A 276 -20.87 -3.43 -15.03
C VAL A 276 -21.64 -4.74 -14.87
N LYS A 277 -22.37 -5.16 -15.91
CA LYS A 277 -23.26 -6.33 -15.86
C LYS A 277 -22.46 -7.63 -15.68
N GLU A 278 -21.45 -7.82 -16.52
CA GLU A 278 -20.64 -9.03 -16.55
C GLU A 278 -19.18 -8.69 -16.24
N VAL A 279 -18.68 -9.23 -15.14
CA VAL A 279 -17.26 -9.11 -14.78
C VAL A 279 -16.74 -10.51 -14.52
N THR A 280 -15.80 -10.94 -15.35
CA THR A 280 -15.16 -12.24 -15.25
C THR A 280 -13.68 -12.05 -15.00
N CYS A 281 -13.18 -12.67 -13.94
CA CYS A 281 -11.77 -12.71 -13.59
C CYS A 281 -11.20 -14.08 -13.96
N VAL A 282 -10.18 -14.11 -14.82
CA VAL A 282 -9.47 -15.33 -15.20
C VAL A 282 -8.08 -15.33 -14.56
N VAL A 283 -7.77 -16.43 -13.88
CA VAL A 283 -6.59 -16.58 -13.04
C VAL A 283 -5.84 -17.85 -13.43
N ARG A 284 -4.50 -17.77 -13.43
CA ARG A 284 -3.65 -18.94 -13.72
C ARG A 284 -3.51 -19.88 -12.54
N GLU A 285 -3.51 -19.35 -11.31
CA GLU A 285 -3.43 -20.13 -10.08
C GLU A 285 -4.74 -20.89 -9.82
N ASP A 286 -4.61 -22.01 -9.11
CA ASP A 286 -5.76 -22.75 -8.60
C ASP A 286 -6.41 -22.00 -7.43
N LYS A 287 -7.69 -22.32 -7.15
CA LYS A 287 -8.48 -21.69 -6.09
C LYS A 287 -7.80 -21.67 -4.72
N GLU A 288 -7.06 -22.72 -4.36
CA GLU A 288 -6.36 -22.82 -3.07
C GLU A 288 -5.11 -21.93 -2.98
N HIS A 289 -4.55 -21.56 -4.13
CA HIS A 289 -3.28 -20.84 -4.26
C HIS A 289 -3.46 -19.41 -4.78
N LEU A 290 -4.67 -18.86 -4.72
CA LEU A 290 -4.94 -17.49 -5.15
C LEU A 290 -4.09 -16.49 -4.34
N PRO A 291 -3.34 -15.58 -5.00
CA PRO A 291 -2.53 -14.58 -4.31
C PRO A 291 -3.34 -13.56 -3.49
N ALA A 292 -4.58 -13.27 -3.92
CA ALA A 292 -5.47 -12.33 -3.26
C ALA A 292 -5.76 -12.72 -1.79
N SER A 293 -5.94 -11.72 -0.95
CA SER A 293 -6.41 -11.89 0.42
C SER A 293 -7.79 -12.56 0.43
N LYS A 294 -8.05 -13.38 1.47
CA LYS A 294 -9.34 -14.06 1.61
C LYS A 294 -10.49 -13.07 1.70
N LYS A 295 -10.24 -11.91 2.31
CA LYS A 295 -11.20 -10.82 2.44
C LYS A 295 -11.56 -10.25 1.07
N GLU A 296 -10.57 -9.85 0.28
CA GLU A 296 -10.82 -9.25 -1.04
C GLU A 296 -11.45 -10.24 -2.02
N PHE A 297 -11.03 -11.50 -1.99
CA PHE A 297 -11.65 -12.54 -2.78
C PHE A 297 -13.11 -12.77 -2.40
N SER A 298 -13.43 -12.79 -1.10
CA SER A 298 -14.81 -12.95 -0.63
C SER A 298 -15.69 -11.75 -1.01
N GLU A 299 -15.17 -10.53 -0.87
CA GLU A 299 -15.88 -9.31 -1.29
C GLU A 299 -16.18 -9.32 -2.80
N ALA A 300 -15.24 -9.77 -3.65
CA ALA A 300 -15.47 -9.88 -5.08
C ALA A 300 -16.60 -10.88 -5.41
N LEU A 301 -16.65 -12.01 -4.70
CA LEU A 301 -17.73 -12.99 -4.87
C LEU A 301 -19.09 -12.46 -4.39
N GLU A 302 -19.13 -11.72 -3.28
CA GLU A 302 -20.35 -11.09 -2.76
C GLU A 302 -20.94 -10.08 -3.76
N GLU A 303 -20.09 -9.40 -4.54
CA GLU A 303 -20.50 -8.50 -5.64
C GLU A 303 -20.78 -9.24 -6.97
N ASN A 304 -20.85 -10.57 -6.95
CA ASN A 304 -21.13 -11.44 -8.11
C ASN A 304 -20.09 -11.38 -9.24
N VAL A 305 -18.81 -11.23 -8.90
CA VAL A 305 -17.70 -11.44 -9.85
C VAL A 305 -17.58 -12.93 -10.16
N SER A 306 -17.56 -13.30 -11.45
CA SER A 306 -17.25 -14.67 -11.85
C SER A 306 -15.74 -14.87 -11.85
N VAL A 307 -15.24 -15.90 -11.16
CA VAL A 307 -13.80 -16.21 -11.12
C VAL A 307 -13.54 -17.58 -11.72
N ILE A 308 -12.67 -17.63 -12.72
CA ILE A 308 -12.24 -18.84 -13.43
C ILE A 308 -10.76 -19.05 -13.13
N THR A 309 -10.40 -20.21 -12.55
CA THR A 309 -9.04 -20.53 -12.09
C THR A 309 -8.36 -21.57 -12.97
N GLY A 310 -7.03 -21.61 -12.96
CA GLY A 310 -6.24 -22.65 -13.66
C GLY A 310 -6.07 -22.43 -15.16
N PHE A 311 -6.16 -21.19 -15.65
CA PHE A 311 -6.08 -20.85 -17.08
C PHE A 311 -4.99 -19.81 -17.38
N ASN A 312 -4.19 -20.09 -18.42
CA ASN A 312 -3.18 -19.18 -18.95
C ASN A 312 -3.63 -18.59 -20.29
N VAL A 313 -3.20 -17.36 -20.58
CA VAL A 313 -3.44 -16.74 -21.89
C VAL A 313 -2.61 -17.47 -22.94
N LYS A 314 -3.26 -17.95 -23.99
CA LYS A 314 -2.62 -18.58 -25.15
C LYS A 314 -2.51 -17.58 -26.31
N GLU A 315 -3.64 -17.04 -26.73
CA GLU A 315 -3.76 -16.18 -27.91
C GLU A 315 -4.76 -15.05 -27.66
N VAL A 316 -4.56 -13.93 -28.36
CA VAL A 316 -5.41 -12.75 -28.27
C VAL A 316 -5.67 -12.23 -29.68
N HIS A 317 -6.94 -12.03 -30.00
CA HIS A 317 -7.38 -11.43 -31.26
C HIS A 317 -8.42 -10.35 -30.95
N GLU A 318 -8.04 -9.09 -31.10
CA GLU A 318 -8.88 -7.93 -30.77
C GLU A 318 -9.43 -8.02 -29.34
N ASN A 319 -10.74 -8.22 -29.19
CA ASN A 319 -11.44 -8.30 -27.92
C ASN A 319 -11.76 -9.74 -27.48
N LYS A 320 -11.15 -10.72 -28.16
CA LYS A 320 -11.25 -12.16 -27.86
C LYS A 320 -9.93 -12.68 -27.31
N VAL A 321 -10.01 -13.42 -26.21
CA VAL A 321 -8.88 -14.06 -25.55
C VAL A 321 -9.11 -15.56 -25.51
N THR A 322 -8.13 -16.31 -26.01
CA THR A 322 -8.08 -17.77 -25.91
C THR A 322 -7.20 -18.12 -24.72
N PHE A 323 -7.80 -18.84 -23.78
CA PHE A 323 -7.12 -19.39 -22.62
C PHE A 323 -6.91 -20.90 -22.78
N VAL A 324 -5.85 -21.39 -22.16
CA VAL A 324 -5.52 -22.81 -22.08
C VAL A 324 -5.39 -23.21 -20.62
N GLY A 325 -6.04 -24.31 -20.23
CA GLY A 325 -5.95 -24.85 -18.88
C GLY A 325 -4.53 -25.35 -18.59
N SER A 326 -4.14 -25.41 -17.31
CA SER A 326 -2.80 -25.86 -16.89
C SER A 326 -2.39 -27.24 -17.44
N ASN A 327 -3.36 -28.10 -17.74
CA ASN A 327 -3.13 -29.44 -18.32
C ASN A 327 -3.14 -29.45 -19.87
N GLU A 328 -3.20 -28.29 -20.52
CA GLU A 328 -3.28 -28.05 -21.98
C GLU A 328 -4.44 -28.70 -22.75
N ASN A 329 -5.25 -29.53 -22.09
CA ASN A 329 -6.33 -30.28 -22.71
C ASN A 329 -7.66 -29.51 -22.82
N ILE A 330 -7.77 -28.36 -22.15
CA ILE A 330 -8.99 -27.56 -22.09
C ILE A 330 -8.67 -26.17 -22.63
N THR A 331 -9.46 -25.71 -23.58
CA THR A 331 -9.41 -24.34 -24.10
C THR A 331 -10.69 -23.61 -23.73
N LEU A 332 -10.53 -22.34 -23.34
CA LEU A 332 -11.63 -21.44 -23.01
C LEU A 332 -11.49 -20.20 -23.89
N ASN A 333 -12.51 -19.90 -24.68
CA ASN A 333 -12.56 -18.68 -25.48
C ASN A 333 -13.48 -17.68 -24.77
N TYR A 334 -12.98 -16.48 -24.52
CA TYR A 334 -13.73 -15.42 -23.87
C TYR A 334 -13.70 -14.14 -24.72
N GLN A 335 -14.84 -13.51 -24.90
CA GLN A 335 -14.96 -12.22 -25.57
C GLN A 335 -15.46 -11.19 -24.56
N ALA A 336 -14.83 -10.01 -24.51
CA ALA A 336 -15.20 -8.93 -23.60
C ALA A 336 -15.09 -7.58 -24.30
N ASP A 337 -15.86 -6.58 -23.88
CA ASP A 337 -15.76 -5.23 -24.44
C ASP A 337 -14.52 -4.49 -23.95
N LYS A 338 -14.04 -4.86 -22.75
CA LYS A 338 -12.78 -4.37 -22.18
C LYS A 338 -12.03 -5.50 -21.49
N ILE A 339 -10.71 -5.49 -21.65
CA ILE A 339 -9.79 -6.41 -21.01
C ILE A 339 -8.90 -5.60 -20.05
N VAL A 340 -8.85 -5.98 -18.78
CA VAL A 340 -8.00 -5.34 -17.77
C VAL A 340 -6.91 -6.31 -17.32
N LEU A 341 -5.65 -5.93 -17.54
CA LEU A 341 -4.49 -6.73 -17.15
C LEU A 341 -4.03 -6.40 -15.73
N ALA A 342 -4.17 -7.37 -14.83
CA ALA A 342 -3.79 -7.30 -13.42
C ALA A 342 -2.69 -8.33 -13.10
N ILE A 343 -1.62 -8.34 -13.90
CA ILE A 343 -0.55 -9.36 -13.89
C ILE A 343 0.73 -8.90 -13.16
N GLY A 344 0.59 -7.90 -12.28
CA GLY A 344 1.68 -7.35 -11.47
C GLY A 344 2.41 -6.17 -12.10
N GLN A 345 3.33 -5.61 -11.34
CA GLN A 345 4.12 -4.43 -11.68
C GLN A 345 5.63 -4.75 -11.64
N LYS A 346 6.41 -3.79 -12.11
CA LYS A 346 7.88 -3.75 -12.09
C LYS A 346 8.35 -2.30 -11.90
N PRO A 347 9.59 -2.04 -11.48
CA PRO A 347 10.11 -0.68 -11.45
C PRO A 347 10.28 -0.16 -12.88
N SER A 348 10.04 1.13 -13.09
CA SER A 348 10.50 1.84 -14.28
C SER A 348 12.02 1.85 -14.35
N GLU A 349 12.56 2.07 -15.54
CA GLU A 349 13.99 2.28 -15.74
C GLU A 349 14.44 3.50 -14.94
N LEU A 350 15.40 3.30 -14.05
CA LEU A 350 16.02 4.37 -13.27
C LEU A 350 17.34 4.78 -13.92
N PRO A 351 17.75 6.06 -13.84
CA PRO A 351 19.04 6.56 -14.31
C PRO A 351 20.19 6.12 -13.38
N LEU A 352 20.24 4.84 -13.01
CA LEU A 352 21.22 4.25 -12.12
C LEU A 352 21.95 3.16 -12.88
N ASN A 353 23.27 3.18 -12.85
CA ASN A 353 24.10 2.10 -13.39
C ASN A 353 24.18 0.92 -12.40
N ILE A 354 23.03 0.48 -11.89
CA ILE A 354 22.90 -0.62 -10.92
C ILE A 354 22.06 -1.71 -11.56
N GLU A 355 22.56 -2.95 -11.55
CA GLU A 355 21.82 -4.11 -12.02
C GLU A 355 20.76 -4.53 -10.98
N PHE A 356 19.52 -4.69 -11.43
CA PHE A 356 18.41 -5.14 -10.56
C PHE A 356 18.40 -6.67 -10.47
N ASP A 357 18.26 -7.21 -9.26
CA ASP A 357 18.05 -8.65 -9.04
C ASP A 357 16.55 -8.96 -9.04
N LYS A 358 16.06 -9.61 -10.09
CA LYS A 358 14.63 -9.96 -10.27
C LYS A 358 13.71 -8.77 -10.03
N ASP A 359 13.98 -7.66 -10.73
CA ASP A 359 13.24 -6.40 -10.61
C ASP A 359 13.40 -5.67 -9.26
N ASN A 360 14.35 -6.07 -8.41
CA ASN A 360 14.65 -5.39 -7.15
C ASN A 360 16.00 -4.68 -7.18
N LEU A 361 16.03 -3.46 -6.66
CA LEU A 361 17.27 -2.71 -6.46
C LEU A 361 18.04 -3.33 -5.27
N PRO A 362 19.26 -3.85 -5.49
CA PRO A 362 20.04 -4.48 -4.42
C PRO A 362 20.46 -3.45 -3.37
N VAL A 363 20.23 -3.80 -2.10
CA VAL A 363 20.63 -2.98 -0.95
C VAL A 363 21.22 -3.84 0.16
N LYS A 364 22.19 -3.28 0.88
CA LYS A 364 22.71 -3.81 2.14
C LYS A 364 22.43 -2.81 3.25
N ASN A 365 21.66 -3.20 4.27
CA ASN A 365 21.15 -2.29 5.29
C ASN A 365 20.48 -1.05 4.68
N TYR A 366 19.61 -1.28 3.69
CA TYR A 366 18.93 -0.23 2.92
C TYR A 366 19.84 0.70 2.10
N GLN A 367 21.17 0.57 2.17
CA GLN A 367 22.10 1.35 1.36
C GLN A 367 22.44 0.60 0.06
N THR A 368 22.43 1.34 -1.06
CA THR A 368 22.91 0.85 -2.35
C THR A 368 24.45 0.84 -2.40
N GLU A 369 25.03 0.41 -3.51
CA GLU A 369 26.48 0.55 -3.74
C GLU A 369 26.94 2.02 -3.84
N ILE A 370 26.02 2.95 -4.16
CA ILE A 370 26.31 4.38 -4.20
C ILE A 370 26.27 4.94 -2.77
N LYS A 371 27.39 5.48 -2.30
CA LYS A 371 27.51 6.02 -0.94
C LYS A 371 26.53 7.17 -0.70
N GLY A 372 25.71 7.06 0.35
CA GLY A 372 24.69 8.06 0.69
C GLY A 372 23.36 7.89 -0.07
N LEU A 373 23.26 6.91 -0.96
CA LEU A 373 22.01 6.51 -1.60
C LEU A 373 21.46 5.26 -0.93
N PHE A 374 20.26 5.41 -0.39
CA PHE A 374 19.47 4.36 0.24
C PHE A 374 18.25 4.05 -0.61
N ALA A 375 17.65 2.89 -0.44
CA ALA A 375 16.39 2.53 -1.09
C ALA A 375 15.51 1.67 -0.18
N CYS A 376 14.19 1.83 -0.29
CA CYS A 376 13.23 1.09 0.53
C CYS A 376 11.85 0.99 -0.13
N GLY A 377 11.01 0.08 0.38
CA GLY A 377 9.66 -0.17 -0.14
C GLY A 377 9.64 -1.29 -1.17
N ASP A 378 8.77 -1.16 -2.17
CA ASP A 378 8.56 -2.22 -3.17
C ASP A 378 9.72 -2.32 -4.16
N ILE A 379 10.46 -1.22 -4.36
CA ILE A 379 11.64 -1.19 -5.23
C ILE A 379 12.75 -2.15 -4.78
N THR A 380 12.83 -2.52 -3.49
CA THR A 380 13.93 -3.36 -2.97
C THR A 380 13.56 -4.81 -2.71
N ASP A 381 12.27 -5.15 -2.56
CA ASP A 381 11.86 -6.52 -2.19
C ASP A 381 10.41 -6.83 -2.66
N GLY A 382 10.04 -6.21 -3.79
CA GLY A 382 8.82 -6.49 -4.55
C GLY A 382 7.52 -5.98 -3.93
N ASP A 383 6.43 -6.27 -4.65
CA ASP A 383 5.04 -5.96 -4.33
C ASP A 383 4.63 -6.52 -2.96
N LYS A 384 4.71 -5.68 -1.93
CA LYS A 384 4.35 -6.01 -0.54
C LYS A 384 3.23 -5.10 -0.05
N THR A 385 2.67 -5.47 1.09
CA THR A 385 1.58 -4.72 1.73
C THR A 385 2.04 -3.35 2.22
N VAL A 386 1.10 -2.41 2.36
CA VAL A 386 1.35 -1.07 2.91
C VAL A 386 2.10 -1.12 4.25
N VAL A 387 1.72 -2.02 5.16
CA VAL A 387 2.38 -2.17 6.47
C VAL A 387 3.83 -2.64 6.35
N SER A 388 4.16 -3.41 5.31
CA SER A 388 5.54 -3.79 5.01
C SER A 388 6.35 -2.61 4.47
N ALA A 389 5.76 -1.77 3.62
CA ALA A 389 6.41 -0.55 3.13
C ALA A 389 6.70 0.44 4.27
N ILE A 390 5.79 0.55 5.25
CA ILE A 390 6.01 1.33 6.48
C ILE A 390 7.21 0.78 7.27
N LYS A 391 7.26 -0.54 7.51
CA LYS A 391 8.41 -1.18 8.17
C LYS A 391 9.73 -0.80 7.48
N LYS A 392 9.79 -0.96 6.16
CA LYS A 392 10.99 -0.67 5.36
C LYS A 392 11.37 0.82 5.41
N GLY A 393 10.40 1.72 5.32
CA GLY A 393 10.63 3.16 5.43
C GLY A 393 11.22 3.55 6.80
N LYS A 394 10.67 2.97 7.88
CA LYS A 394 11.19 3.14 9.25
C LYS A 394 12.64 2.65 9.36
N GLU A 395 12.92 1.44 8.89
CA GLU A 395 14.27 0.85 8.98
C GLU A 395 15.28 1.63 8.12
N ALA A 396 14.91 2.05 6.92
CA ALA A 396 15.75 2.89 6.07
C ALA A 396 16.06 4.25 6.70
N ALA A 397 15.07 4.89 7.33
CA ALA A 397 15.31 6.12 8.09
C ALA A 397 16.32 5.92 9.21
N ILE A 398 16.24 4.80 9.94
CA ILE A 398 17.21 4.47 11.01
C ILE A 398 18.63 4.32 10.45
N GLU A 399 18.81 3.63 9.32
CA GLU A 399 20.12 3.47 8.69
C GLU A 399 20.67 4.79 8.15
N VAL A 400 19.82 5.66 7.60
CA VAL A 400 20.22 7.03 7.22
C VAL A 400 20.68 7.83 8.43
N MET A 401 19.98 7.76 9.56
CA MET A 401 20.38 8.47 10.78
C MET A 401 21.77 8.02 11.26
N LYS A 402 22.02 6.71 11.31
CA LYS A 402 23.34 6.15 11.67
C LYS A 402 24.43 6.67 10.73
N PHE A 403 24.19 6.62 9.42
CA PHE A 403 25.14 7.10 8.41
C PHE A 403 25.48 8.59 8.56
N LEU A 404 24.49 9.42 8.89
CA LEU A 404 24.69 10.85 9.11
C LEU A 404 25.43 11.14 10.42
N GLU A 405 25.14 10.40 11.49
CA GLU A 405 25.84 10.53 12.77
C GLU A 405 27.31 10.09 12.69
N GLU A 406 27.61 9.00 11.97
CA GLU A 406 28.98 8.55 11.73
C GLU A 406 29.80 9.60 10.97
N LYS A 407 29.19 10.27 9.98
CA LYS A 407 29.83 11.37 9.23
C LYS A 407 30.10 12.63 10.06
N GLN A 408 29.40 12.84 11.17
CA GLN A 408 29.64 13.97 12.06
C GLN A 408 30.78 13.70 13.05
N ASN A 409 31.05 12.42 13.34
CA ASN A 409 32.04 11.98 14.32
C ASN A 409 33.41 11.62 13.72
N GLY A 410 33.52 11.53 12.40
CA GLY A 410 34.77 11.29 11.67
C GLY A 410 35.10 12.46 10.76
#